data_AF-A0A8T3T9A9-F1
#
_entry.id   AF-A0A8T3T9A9-F1
#
_cell.length_a   1.000
_cell.length_b   1.000
_cell.length_c   1.000
_cell.angle_alpha   90.00
_cell.angle_beta   90.00
_cell.angle_gamma   90.00
#
_symmetry.space_group_name_H-M   'P 1'
#
loop_
_entity.id
_entity.type
_entity.pdbx_description
1 polymer ?
#
loop_
_entity_poly.entity_id
_entity_poly.type
_entity_poly.pdbx_seq_one_letter_code
_entity_poly.pdbx_strand_id
1 'polypeptide(L)'
;MRAITALHLRKKLGQVLDEAAAGERILIERDHRPLAVLVPYEEGARLEESLRESPKERARRTLEALDALEALDRFRERMAREHPETLDRPDAVELLRLDRSRDEPGFDEELIRPPKRASPEKSTSGD
;
A
#
# COMPACT_ATOMS: atom_id res chain seq x y z
N MET A 1 -13.35 15.67 -0.28
CA MET A 1 -12.68 16.99 -0.26
C MET A 1 -13.76 18.06 -0.19
N ARG A 2 -13.74 18.87 0.86
CA ARG A 2 -14.79 19.86 1.21
C ARG A 2 -14.26 21.27 1.02
N ALA A 3 -15.02 22.16 0.37
CA ALA A 3 -14.64 23.57 0.20
C ALA A 3 -15.24 24.46 1.30
N ILE A 4 -14.45 25.38 1.84
CA ILE A 4 -14.88 26.41 2.79
C ILE A 4 -14.32 27.78 2.40
N THR A 5 -15.00 28.85 2.81
CA THR A 5 -14.48 30.20 2.60
C THR A 5 -13.44 30.57 3.66
N ALA A 6 -12.53 31.48 3.32
CA ALA A 6 -11.57 32.05 4.28
C ALA A 6 -12.27 32.69 5.50
N LEU A 7 -13.49 33.20 5.34
CA LEU A 7 -14.28 33.73 6.46
C LEU A 7 -14.76 32.61 7.40
N HIS A 8 -15.18 31.47 6.86
CA HIS A 8 -15.58 30.31 7.65
C HIS A 8 -14.41 29.78 8.48
N LEU A 9 -13.23 29.64 7.86
CA LEU A 9 -12.01 29.23 8.54
C LEU A 9 -11.69 30.15 9.73
N ARG A 10 -11.76 31.47 9.56
CA ARG A 10 -11.49 32.44 10.64
C ARG A 10 -12.45 32.30 11.81
N LYS A 11 -13.73 31.99 11.54
CA LYS A 11 -14.76 31.86 12.58
C LYS A 11 -14.69 30.53 13.32
N LYS A 12 -14.19 29.47 12.67
CA LYS A 12 -14.28 28.09 13.15
C LYS A 12 -12.94 27.33 13.04
N LEU A 13 -11.83 28.00 13.29
CA LEU A 13 -10.50 27.41 13.06
C LEU A 13 -10.31 26.09 13.83
N GLY A 14 -10.64 26.05 15.13
CA GLY A 14 -10.49 24.85 15.96
C GLY A 14 -11.24 23.65 15.37
N GLN A 15 -12.54 23.80 15.13
CA GLN A 15 -13.37 22.76 14.51
C GLN A 15 -12.81 22.29 13.16
N VAL A 16 -12.35 23.22 12.31
CA VAL A 16 -11.80 22.90 11.00
C VAL A 16 -10.48 22.11 11.11
N LEU A 17 -9.66 22.40 12.13
CA LEU A 17 -8.44 21.64 12.41
C LEU A 17 -8.77 20.23 12.93
N ASP A 18 -9.76 20.09 13.80
CA ASP A 18 -10.21 18.78 14.31
C ASP A 18 -10.73 17.90 13.16
N GLU A 19 -11.52 18.49 12.26
CA GLU A 19 -12.00 17.80 11.05
C GLU A 19 -10.83 17.38 10.15
N ALA A 20 -9.85 18.25 9.93
CA ALA A 20 -8.65 17.90 9.16
C ALA A 20 -7.82 16.81 9.84
N ALA A 21 -7.67 16.85 11.17
CA ALA A 21 -6.97 15.83 11.94
C ALA A 21 -7.68 14.46 11.87
N ALA A 22 -9.00 14.45 11.75
CA ALA A 22 -9.80 13.23 11.54
C ALA A 22 -9.66 12.64 10.12
N GLY A 23 -8.88 13.27 9.24
CA GLY A 23 -8.63 12.78 7.88
C GLY A 23 -9.31 13.59 6.77
N GLU A 24 -10.09 14.62 7.11
CA GLU A 24 -10.78 15.39 6.07
C GLU A 24 -9.85 16.33 5.29
N ARG A 25 -10.08 16.39 3.98
CA ARG A 25 -9.35 17.28 3.08
C ARG A 25 -10.18 18.52 2.78
N ILE A 26 -9.68 19.68 3.17
CA ILE A 26 -10.46 20.92 3.17
C ILE A 26 -9.81 21.94 2.23
N LEU A 27 -10.52 22.34 1.19
CA LEU A 27 -10.12 23.41 0.27
C LEU A 27 -10.59 24.76 0.85
N ILE A 28 -9.67 25.70 1.00
CA ILE A 28 -9.96 27.06 1.46
C ILE A 28 -10.01 27.97 0.24
N GLU A 29 -11.14 28.64 0.06
CA GLU A 29 -11.40 29.52 -1.08
C GLU A 29 -11.66 30.97 -0.63
N ARG A 30 -11.37 31.90 -1.54
CA ARG A 30 -11.80 33.30 -1.45
C ARG A 30 -12.21 33.77 -2.84
N ASP A 31 -13.38 34.38 -2.95
CA ASP A 31 -13.91 34.90 -4.21
C ASP A 31 -13.88 33.84 -5.34
N HIS A 32 -14.30 32.61 -5.03
CA HIS A 32 -14.30 31.45 -5.92
C HIS A 32 -12.91 31.04 -6.45
N ARG A 33 -11.84 31.49 -5.80
CA ARG A 33 -10.47 31.08 -6.10
C ARG A 33 -9.91 30.21 -4.98
N PRO A 34 -9.27 29.07 -5.30
CA PRO A 34 -8.58 28.26 -4.32
C PRO A 34 -7.38 29.04 -3.76
N LEU A 35 -7.27 29.12 -2.44
CA LEU A 35 -6.17 29.77 -1.75
C LEU A 35 -5.20 28.77 -1.12
N ALA A 36 -5.74 27.77 -0.44
CA ALA A 36 -4.96 26.79 0.29
C ALA A 36 -5.76 25.49 0.43
N VAL A 37 -5.06 24.40 0.72
CA VAL A 37 -5.66 23.13 1.11
C VAL A 37 -5.14 22.77 2.48
N LEU A 38 -6.04 22.37 3.37
CA LEU A 38 -5.73 21.81 4.67
C LEU A 38 -5.92 20.29 4.60
N VAL A 39 -4.88 19.56 4.99
CA VAL A 39 -4.80 18.09 5.03
C VAL A 39 -4.18 17.65 6.36
N PRO A 40 -4.37 16.39 6.77
CA PRO A 40 -3.58 15.79 7.83
C PRO A 40 -2.07 15.95 7.59
N TYR A 41 -1.29 16.13 8.65
CA TYR A 41 0.16 16.33 8.56
C TYR A 41 0.86 15.21 7.79
N GLU A 42 0.55 13.95 8.11
CA GLU A 42 1.13 12.76 7.45
C GLU A 42 0.88 12.72 5.94
N GLU A 43 -0.23 13.30 5.48
CA GLU A 43 -0.55 13.42 4.07
C GLU A 43 0.22 14.59 3.44
N GLY A 44 0.28 15.73 4.13
CA GLY A 44 1.07 16.89 3.70
C GLY A 44 2.56 16.56 3.54
N ALA A 45 3.13 15.83 4.49
CA ALA A 45 4.53 15.39 4.44
C ALA A 45 4.82 14.49 3.23
N ARG A 46 3.94 13.52 2.95
CA ARG A 46 4.04 12.65 1.76
C ARG A 46 3.93 13.44 0.46
N LEU A 47 3.03 14.42 0.40
CA LEU A 47 2.88 15.30 -0.75
C LEU A 47 4.14 16.14 -0.96
N GLU A 48 4.70 16.72 0.10
CA GLU A 48 5.91 17.52 0.01
C GLU A 48 7.12 16.71 -0.46
N GLU A 49 7.29 15.49 0.06
CA GLU A 49 8.33 14.56 -0.41
C GLU A 49 8.14 14.21 -1.90
N SER A 50 6.91 13.94 -2.32
CA SER A 50 6.59 13.65 -3.71
C SER A 50 6.80 14.83 -4.67
N LEU A 51 6.68 16.07 -4.16
CA LEU A 51 6.92 17.30 -4.91
C LEU A 51 8.40 17.64 -5.01
N ARG A 52 9.19 17.28 -3.99
CA ARG A 52 10.65 17.45 -3.99
C ARG A 52 11.34 16.45 -4.91
N GLU A 53 10.76 15.26 -5.07
CA GLU A 53 11.27 14.27 -6.00
C GLU A 53 10.97 14.62 -7.46
N SER A 54 12.02 14.64 -8.27
CA SER A 54 11.83 14.75 -9.70
C SER A 54 11.07 13.54 -10.25
N PRO A 55 10.28 13.69 -11.34
CA PRO A 55 9.65 12.55 -12.01
C PRO A 55 10.65 11.45 -12.39
N LYS A 56 11.90 11.81 -12.68
CA LYS A 56 12.98 10.88 -12.98
C LYS A 56 13.39 10.04 -11.76
N GLU A 57 13.47 10.62 -10.58
CA GLU A 57 13.80 9.89 -9.35
C GLU A 57 12.69 8.93 -8.94
N ARG A 58 11.42 9.32 -9.13
CA ARG A 58 10.27 8.43 -8.93
C ARG A 58 10.31 7.24 -9.88
N ALA A 59 10.57 7.49 -11.17
CA ALA A 59 10.73 6.42 -12.15
C ALA A 59 11.91 5.51 -11.81
N ARG A 60 13.05 6.09 -11.40
CA ARG A 60 14.24 5.33 -11.00
C ARG A 60 13.96 4.41 -9.81
N ARG A 61 13.35 4.92 -8.75
CA ARG A 61 12.99 4.11 -7.57
C ARG A 61 12.02 2.98 -7.92
N THR A 62 11.06 3.27 -8.79
CA THR A 62 10.10 2.25 -9.23
C THR A 62 10.80 1.13 -10.00
N LEU A 63 11.74 1.49 -10.89
CA LEU A 63 12.57 0.52 -11.61
C LEU A 63 13.47 -0.28 -10.65
N GLU A 64 14.14 0.40 -9.70
CA GLU A 64 14.97 -0.26 -8.67
C GLU A 64 14.16 -1.26 -7.82
N ALA A 65 12.90 -0.92 -7.49
CA ALA A 65 12.02 -1.83 -6.76
C ALA A 65 11.61 -3.05 -7.60
N LEU A 66 11.35 -2.87 -8.90
CA LEU A 66 11.05 -3.97 -9.81
C LEU A 66 12.27 -4.88 -10.01
N ASP A 67 13.47 -4.30 -10.17
CA ASP A 67 14.73 -5.05 -10.28
C ASP A 67 14.99 -5.86 -9.00
N ALA A 68 14.68 -5.31 -7.82
CA ALA A 68 14.79 -6.02 -6.56
C ALA A 68 13.82 -7.21 -6.46
N LEU A 69 12.59 -7.08 -6.95
CA LEU A 69 11.63 -8.18 -7.02
C LEU A 69 12.10 -9.27 -7.98
N GLU A 70 12.61 -8.88 -9.15
CA GLU A 70 13.15 -9.84 -10.12
C GLU A 70 14.37 -10.60 -9.55
N ALA A 71 15.25 -9.91 -8.82
CA ALA A 71 16.38 -10.54 -8.14
C ALA A 71 15.93 -11.56 -7.09
N LEU A 72 14.86 -11.27 -6.34
CA LEU A 72 14.26 -12.21 -5.39
C LEU A 72 13.68 -13.44 -6.09
N ASP A 73 13.02 -13.27 -7.24
CA ASP A 73 12.46 -14.40 -7.99
C ASP A 73 13.56 -15.29 -8.58
N ARG A 74 14.62 -14.70 -9.17
CA ARG A 74 15.79 -15.47 -9.63
C ARG A 74 16.47 -16.22 -8.49
N PHE A 75 16.57 -15.57 -7.32
CA PHE A 75 17.11 -16.22 -6.12
C PHE A 75 16.25 -17.42 -5.71
N ARG A 76 14.92 -17.27 -5.67
CA ARG A 76 13.98 -18.35 -5.37
C ARG A 76 14.11 -19.51 -6.36
N GLU A 77 14.17 -19.24 -7.65
CA GLU A 77 14.34 -20.27 -8.68
C GLU A 77 15.65 -21.05 -8.54
N ARG A 78 16.74 -20.35 -8.18
CA ARG A 78 18.03 -21.01 -7.92
C ARG A 78 17.94 -21.90 -6.69
N MET A 79 17.40 -21.38 -5.59
CA MET A 79 17.23 -22.16 -4.35
C MET A 79 16.33 -23.39 -4.58
N ALA A 80 15.25 -23.26 -5.35
CA ALA A 80 14.38 -24.39 -5.69
C ALA A 80 15.09 -25.48 -6.52
N ARG A 81 16.04 -25.08 -7.39
CA ARG A 81 16.85 -26.01 -8.20
C ARG A 81 17.95 -26.70 -7.38
N GLU A 82 18.63 -25.95 -6.53
CA GLU A 82 19.76 -26.44 -5.73
C GLU A 82 19.30 -27.25 -4.51
N HIS A 83 18.09 -26.98 -4.01
CA HIS A 83 17.51 -27.59 -2.82
C HIS A 83 16.05 -28.05 -3.04
N PRO A 84 15.80 -28.97 -3.98
CA PRO A 84 14.44 -29.44 -4.27
C PRO A 84 13.76 -30.06 -3.04
N GLU A 85 14.52 -30.63 -2.10
CA GLU A 85 14.04 -31.18 -0.83
C GLU A 85 13.44 -30.14 0.12
N THR A 86 13.66 -28.84 -0.14
CA THR A 86 13.08 -27.74 0.64
C THR A 86 11.71 -27.30 0.13
N LEU A 87 11.26 -27.75 -1.05
CA LEU A 87 9.94 -27.42 -1.60
C LEU A 87 8.78 -28.03 -0.80
N ASP A 88 9.02 -29.23 -0.23
CA ASP A 88 8.04 -29.92 0.63
C ASP A 88 8.16 -29.48 2.10
N ARG A 89 9.09 -28.57 2.43
CA ARG A 89 9.24 -28.00 3.76
C ARG A 89 8.54 -26.65 3.85
N PRO A 90 7.90 -26.31 4.99
CA PRO A 90 7.31 -24.99 5.17
C PRO A 90 8.40 -23.92 5.02
N ASP A 91 8.14 -22.88 4.23
CA ASP A 91 9.06 -21.75 4.12
C ASP A 91 9.12 -20.96 5.45
N ALA A 92 10.04 -20.00 5.55
CA ALA A 92 10.23 -19.23 6.77
C ALA A 92 8.95 -18.50 7.24
N VAL A 93 8.09 -18.09 6.30
CA VAL A 93 6.81 -17.42 6.60
C VAL A 93 5.79 -18.44 7.11
N GLU A 94 5.71 -19.61 6.48
CA GLU A 94 4.87 -20.72 6.93
C GLU A 94 5.30 -21.25 8.31
N LEU A 95 6.61 -21.31 8.59
CA LEU A 95 7.12 -21.65 9.93
C LEU A 95 6.71 -20.61 10.97
N LEU A 96 6.81 -19.31 10.65
CA LEU A 96 6.32 -18.22 11.50
C LEU A 96 4.80 -18.29 11.73
N ARG A 97 4.03 -18.70 10.72
CA ARG A 97 2.57 -18.91 10.84
C ARG A 97 2.25 -20.09 11.74
N LEU A 98 2.94 -21.22 11.56
CA LEU A 98 2.80 -22.42 12.40
C LEU A 98 3.19 -22.16 13.85
N ASP A 99 4.23 -21.34 14.07
CA ASP A 99 4.68 -20.96 15.41
C ASP A 99 3.65 -20.04 16.09
N ARG A 100 3.12 -19.05 15.36
CA ARG A 100 2.07 -18.16 15.88
C ARG A 100 0.74 -18.88 16.17
N SER A 101 0.32 -19.81 15.31
CA SER A 101 -0.92 -20.57 15.52
C SER A 101 -0.84 -21.55 16.70
N ARG A 102 0.38 -21.97 17.07
CA ARG A 102 0.64 -22.77 18.27
C ARG A 102 0.47 -21.94 19.55
N ASP A 103 0.93 -20.70 19.55
CA ASP A 103 0.92 -19.84 20.73
C ASP A 103 -0.40 -19.06 20.92
N GLU A 104 -1.13 -18.76 19.83
CA GLU A 104 -2.41 -18.04 19.84
C GLU A 104 -3.52 -18.83 19.09
N PRO A 105 -4.16 -19.82 19.72
CA PRO A 105 -5.26 -20.57 19.11
C PRO A 105 -6.50 -19.67 18.97
N GLY A 106 -6.78 -19.18 17.76
CA GLY A 106 -7.94 -18.33 17.44
C GLY A 106 -7.74 -17.27 16.34
N PHE A 107 -6.55 -17.18 15.74
CA PHE A 107 -6.33 -16.30 14.59
C PHE A 107 -6.97 -16.93 13.34
N ASP A 108 -8.15 -16.46 12.94
CA ASP A 108 -8.93 -17.03 11.84
C ASP A 108 -8.12 -17.13 10.54
N GLU A 109 -7.88 -18.38 10.11
CA GLU A 109 -7.18 -18.77 8.87
C GLU A 109 -7.91 -18.29 7.59
N GLU A 110 -9.14 -17.79 7.70
CA GLU A 110 -9.97 -17.35 6.56
C GLU A 110 -9.72 -15.92 6.10
N LEU A 111 -9.18 -15.02 6.93
CA LEU A 111 -9.02 -13.61 6.55
C LEU A 111 -7.81 -13.31 5.65
N ILE A 112 -6.90 -14.28 5.47
CA ILE A 112 -5.60 -14.07 4.80
C ILE A 112 -5.31 -15.17 3.77
N ARG A 113 -6.33 -15.86 3.24
CA ARG A 113 -6.10 -16.72 2.06
C ARG A 113 -5.92 -15.82 0.84
N PRO A 114 -4.79 -15.90 0.11
CA PRO A 114 -4.70 -15.25 -1.19
C PRO A 114 -5.81 -15.80 -2.09
N PRO A 115 -6.42 -14.97 -2.95
CA PRO A 115 -7.48 -15.44 -3.84
C PRO A 115 -6.94 -16.64 -4.64
N LYS A 116 -7.71 -17.74 -4.65
CA LYS A 116 -7.39 -18.93 -5.46
C LYS A 116 -7.08 -18.46 -6.88
N ARG A 117 -5.83 -18.60 -7.32
CA ARG A 117 -5.47 -18.37 -8.72
C ARG A 117 -6.36 -19.27 -9.55
N ALA A 118 -7.22 -18.68 -10.38
CA ALA A 118 -8.03 -19.42 -11.33
C ALA A 118 -7.09 -20.28 -12.17
N SER A 119 -7.26 -21.60 -12.10
CA SER A 119 -6.53 -22.51 -12.98
C SER A 119 -6.95 -22.19 -14.42
N PRO A 120 -6.01 -22.16 -15.38
CA PRO A 120 -6.36 -21.93 -16.77
C PRO A 120 -7.26 -23.06 -17.23
N GLU A 121 -8.48 -22.72 -17.67
CA GLU A 121 -9.41 -23.65 -18.28
C GLU A 121 -8.71 -24.38 -19.41
N LYS A 122 -8.76 -25.72 -19.35
CA LYS A 122 -8.30 -26.59 -20.41
C LYS A 122 -9.10 -26.25 -21.66
N SER A 123 -8.46 -25.64 -22.64
CA SER A 123 -8.98 -25.57 -24.01
C SER A 123 -9.11 -27.00 -24.54
N THR A 124 -10.31 -27.55 -24.45
CA THR A 124 -10.69 -28.79 -25.12
C THR A 124 -10.59 -28.58 -26.62
N SER A 125 -9.63 -29.27 -27.22
CA SER A 125 -9.57 -29.65 -28.62
C SER A 125 -10.68 -30.66 -28.97
N GLY A 126 -11.34 -30.46 -30.11
CA GLY A 126 -12.30 -31.37 -30.78
C GLY A 126 -13.46 -30.56 -31.37
N ASP A 127 -13.78 -30.57 -32.66
CA ASP A 127 -13.48 -31.45 -33.81
C ASP A 127 -13.15 -30.62 -35.07
#